data_AF-A0A928BEW9-F1
#
_entry.id   AF-A0A928BEW9-F1
#
_cell.length_a   1.000
_cell.length_b   1.000
_cell.length_c   1.000
_cell.angle_alpha   90.00
_cell.angle_beta   90.00
_cell.angle_gamma   90.00
#
_symmetry.space_group_name_H-M   'P 1'
#
loop_
_entity.id
_entity.type
_entity.pdbx_description
1 polymer ?
#
loop_
_entity_poly.entity_id
_entity_poly.type
_entity_poly.pdbx_seq_one_letter_code
_entity_poly.pdbx_strand_id
1 'polypeptide(L)'
;MKRLIHILAASIAAMSLYSCGTAGYLASGYDVDELRDVVLFEPVAKIETIGKGDITVTNDTACRASQELLLQTLKTYDTGLNISEIYSPESLGEYDGIRKDIEYVYAQLINAGNAHESFNFMVPEGLDRLIEQTGNRYGMIAYQYGFSRTGSSYAAEIAKGVGLALLTLGTVYTIPYKDKSNIHFFIIDSEQNRIAWQNFDIGADYNPLKPKHIEKQFKRIFKQFTRKRK
;
A
#
# COMPACT_ATOMS: atom_id res chain seq x y z
N MET A 1 10.31 44.01 -38.41
CA MET A 1 11.15 42.94 -37.83
C MET A 1 11.14 42.91 -36.30
N LYS A 2 11.43 44.01 -35.59
CA LYS A 2 11.42 44.02 -34.12
C LYS A 2 10.09 43.56 -33.49
N ARG A 3 8.94 43.98 -34.00
CA ARG A 3 7.62 43.54 -33.49
C ARG A 3 7.31 42.05 -33.69
N LEU A 4 7.82 41.43 -34.76
CA LEU A 4 7.62 40.00 -35.02
C LEU A 4 8.45 39.13 -34.06
N ILE A 5 9.66 39.60 -33.73
CA ILE A 5 10.55 38.96 -32.74
C ILE A 5 9.96 39.02 -31.34
N HIS A 6 9.27 40.12 -30.98
CA HIS A 6 8.60 40.23 -29.68
C HIS A 6 7.37 39.33 -29.57
N ILE A 7 6.63 39.11 -30.67
CA ILE A 7 5.49 38.20 -30.69
C ILE A 7 5.96 36.74 -30.63
N LEU A 8 7.02 36.36 -31.35
CA LEU A 8 7.60 35.01 -31.24
C LEU A 8 8.20 34.73 -29.86
N ALA A 9 8.85 35.73 -29.25
CA ALA A 9 9.39 35.61 -27.88
C ALA A 9 8.28 35.45 -26.84
N ALA A 10 7.14 36.14 -27.01
CA ALA A 10 5.99 35.99 -26.13
C ALA A 10 5.32 34.61 -26.26
N SER A 11 5.25 34.03 -27.47
CA SER A 11 4.67 32.70 -27.68
C SER A 11 5.55 31.56 -27.14
N ILE A 12 6.88 31.70 -27.19
CA ILE A 12 7.83 30.72 -26.62
C ILE A 12 7.86 30.80 -25.08
N ALA A 13 7.67 31.99 -24.51
CA ALA A 13 7.52 32.18 -23.06
C ALA A 13 6.17 31.66 -22.52
N ALA A 14 5.10 31.69 -23.34
CA ALA A 14 3.79 31.15 -22.95
C ALA A 14 3.73 29.61 -22.98
N MET A 15 4.51 28.95 -23.86
CA MET A 15 4.55 27.48 -23.94
C MET A 15 5.45 26.80 -22.89
N SER A 16 6.27 27.57 -22.16
CA SER A 16 7.16 27.04 -21.11
C SER A 16 6.50 26.98 -19.73
N LEU A 17 5.23 27.38 -19.59
CA LEU A 17 4.50 27.35 -18.31
C LEU A 17 3.55 26.15 -18.13
N TYR A 18 3.44 25.24 -19.11
CA TYR A 18 2.52 24.08 -19.04
C TYR A 18 3.17 22.72 -18.80
N SER A 19 4.47 22.67 -18.53
CA SER A 19 5.14 21.43 -18.12
C SER A 19 5.83 21.58 -16.76
N CYS A 20 5.08 22.04 -15.77
CA CYS A 20 5.37 21.70 -14.39
C CYS A 20 4.47 20.53 -14.01
N GLY A 21 4.79 19.34 -14.54
CA GLY A 21 4.35 18.10 -13.91
C GLY A 21 4.97 18.10 -12.52
N THR A 22 4.19 18.55 -11.54
CA THR A 22 4.60 18.55 -10.14
C THR A 22 4.68 17.08 -9.78
N ALA A 23 5.90 16.53 -9.73
CA ALA A 23 6.13 15.25 -9.08
C ALA A 23 5.53 15.37 -7.68
N GLY A 24 4.40 14.68 -7.47
CA GLY A 24 3.64 14.78 -6.24
C GLY A 24 4.55 14.37 -5.09
N TYR A 25 4.97 15.34 -4.28
CA TYR A 25 5.45 15.03 -2.94
C TYR A 25 4.40 14.13 -2.30
N LEU A 26 4.86 13.10 -1.57
CA LEU A 26 4.02 12.17 -0.79
C LEU A 26 3.28 12.98 0.29
N ALA A 27 2.27 13.75 -0.13
CA ALA A 27 1.63 14.75 0.69
C ALA A 27 0.49 14.08 1.42
N SER A 28 0.66 13.98 2.74
CA SER A 28 -0.43 13.80 3.71
C SER A 28 -1.32 15.05 3.84
N GLY A 29 -1.32 15.95 2.85
CA GLY A 29 -1.98 17.25 2.84
C GLY A 29 -3.19 17.29 1.91
N TYR A 30 -4.16 16.41 2.15
CA TYR A 30 -5.46 16.43 1.49
C TYR A 30 -6.53 16.88 2.50
N ASP A 31 -7.60 17.50 1.97
CA ASP A 31 -8.78 17.70 2.79
C ASP A 31 -9.50 16.35 2.93
N VAL A 32 -9.74 15.95 4.18
CA VAL A 32 -10.44 14.70 4.47
C VAL A 32 -11.88 14.76 3.96
N ASP A 33 -12.43 15.97 3.82
CA ASP A 33 -13.74 16.19 3.24
C ASP A 33 -13.79 15.98 1.72
N GLU A 34 -12.66 15.99 1.01
CA GLU A 34 -12.59 15.65 -0.42
C GLU A 34 -12.63 14.13 -0.66
N LEU A 35 -12.19 13.31 0.30
CA LEU A 35 -12.14 11.84 0.18
C LEU A 35 -13.47 11.16 0.56
N ARG A 36 -14.61 11.81 0.27
CA ARG A 36 -15.94 11.34 0.70
C ARG A 36 -16.57 10.33 -0.25
N ASP A 37 -16.06 10.09 -1.45
CA ASP A 37 -16.60 9.06 -2.34
C ASP A 37 -15.45 8.23 -2.91
N VAL A 38 -15.10 7.18 -2.16
CA VAL A 38 -13.95 6.34 -2.47
C VAL A 38 -14.43 4.93 -2.79
N VAL A 39 -14.12 4.45 -3.99
CA VAL A 39 -14.34 3.04 -4.31
C VAL A 39 -13.27 2.19 -3.64
N LEU A 40 -13.68 1.13 -2.95
CA LEU A 40 -12.75 0.16 -2.37
C LEU A 40 -12.52 -0.96 -3.37
N PHE A 41 -11.28 -1.15 -3.78
CA PHE A 41 -10.89 -2.35 -4.52
C PHE A 41 -10.76 -3.55 -3.59
N GLU A 42 -11.00 -4.74 -4.13
CA GLU A 42 -10.74 -5.98 -3.43
C GLU A 42 -9.30 -6.00 -2.88
N PRO A 43 -9.11 -6.28 -1.57
CA PRO A 43 -7.79 -6.31 -0.98
C PRO A 43 -6.86 -7.32 -1.67
N VAL A 44 -5.58 -6.97 -1.76
CA VAL A 44 -4.54 -7.87 -2.27
C VAL A 44 -3.65 -8.31 -1.13
N ALA A 45 -3.32 -9.60 -1.07
CA ALA A 45 -2.39 -10.13 -0.08
C ALA A 45 -1.28 -10.96 -0.72
N LYS A 46 -0.07 -10.76 -0.21
CA LYS A 46 1.10 -11.60 -0.48
C LYS A 46 1.60 -12.16 0.84
N ILE A 47 1.16 -13.37 1.16
CA ILE A 47 1.53 -14.08 2.37
C ILE A 47 2.48 -15.21 2.03
N GLU A 48 3.64 -15.20 2.68
CA GLU A 48 4.71 -16.17 2.46
C GLU A 48 4.82 -17.14 3.63
N THR A 49 5.25 -18.36 3.35
CA THR A 49 5.65 -19.33 4.37
C THR A 49 7.17 -19.47 4.32
N ILE A 50 7.82 -19.29 5.46
CA ILE A 50 9.26 -19.45 5.60
C ILE A 50 9.51 -20.84 6.20
N GLY A 51 10.07 -21.71 5.38
CA GLY A 51 10.41 -23.08 5.70
C GLY A 51 11.82 -23.24 6.25
N LYS A 52 12.25 -24.50 6.37
CA LYS A 52 13.61 -24.84 6.82
C LYS A 52 14.63 -24.33 5.80
N GLY A 53 15.75 -23.78 6.30
CA GLY A 53 16.81 -23.22 5.44
C GLY A 53 16.44 -21.87 4.82
N ASP A 54 15.51 -21.14 5.45
CA ASP A 54 15.05 -19.81 5.03
C ASP A 54 14.41 -19.76 3.63
N ILE A 55 14.00 -20.94 3.13
CA ILE A 55 13.25 -21.06 1.87
C ILE A 55 11.89 -20.40 2.06
N THR A 56 11.63 -19.36 1.28
CA THR A 56 10.41 -18.57 1.33
C THR A 56 9.55 -18.90 0.10
N VAL A 57 8.29 -19.26 0.33
CA VAL A 57 7.35 -19.61 -0.74
C VAL A 57 6.03 -18.88 -0.51
N THR A 58 5.46 -18.27 -1.55
CA THR A 58 4.10 -17.70 -1.51
C THR A 58 3.10 -18.80 -1.17
N ASN A 59 2.19 -18.51 -0.24
CA ASN A 59 1.16 -19.44 0.20
C ASN A 59 -0.21 -18.94 -0.25
N ASP A 60 -0.70 -19.44 -1.38
CA ASP A 60 -1.95 -18.98 -2.01
C ASP A 60 -3.18 -19.15 -1.10
N THR A 61 -3.22 -20.21 -0.29
CA THR A 61 -4.30 -20.42 0.68
C THR A 61 -4.28 -19.34 1.76
N ALA A 62 -3.10 -19.00 2.27
CA ALA A 62 -2.95 -17.91 3.21
C ALA A 62 -3.27 -16.56 2.58
N CYS A 63 -2.85 -16.30 1.33
CA CYS A 63 -3.19 -15.09 0.59
C CYS A 63 -4.71 -14.91 0.54
N ARG A 64 -5.46 -15.91 0.04
CA ARG A 64 -6.93 -15.84 -0.04
C ARG A 64 -7.58 -15.60 1.32
N ALA A 65 -7.19 -16.36 2.34
CA ALA A 65 -7.72 -16.19 3.69
C ALA A 65 -7.43 -14.78 4.26
N SER A 66 -6.27 -14.21 3.95
CA SER A 66 -5.90 -12.85 4.35
C SER A 66 -6.74 -11.80 3.62
N GLN A 67 -6.94 -11.96 2.30
CA GLN A 67 -7.78 -11.06 1.49
C GLN A 67 -9.22 -11.03 2.01
N GLU A 68 -9.81 -12.21 2.23
CA GLU A 68 -11.15 -12.33 2.80
C GLU A 68 -11.25 -11.66 4.17
N LEU A 69 -10.25 -11.88 5.03
CA LEU A 69 -10.24 -11.29 6.38
C LEU A 69 -10.09 -9.76 6.33
N LEU A 70 -9.23 -9.22 5.47
CA LEU A 70 -9.11 -7.77 5.25
C LEU A 70 -10.44 -7.20 4.78
N LEU A 71 -11.08 -7.86 3.80
CA LEU A 71 -12.34 -7.42 3.22
C LEU A 71 -13.46 -7.43 4.27
N GLN A 72 -13.58 -8.49 5.06
CA GLN A 72 -14.54 -8.58 6.16
C GLN A 72 -14.30 -7.51 7.23
N THR A 73 -13.03 -7.25 7.57
CA THR A 73 -12.66 -6.20 8.52
C THR A 73 -13.02 -4.82 7.96
N LEU A 74 -12.75 -4.56 6.68
CA LEU A 74 -13.09 -3.28 6.03
C LEU A 74 -14.59 -3.02 5.98
N LYS A 75 -15.40 -4.06 5.75
CA LYS A 75 -16.87 -3.94 5.74
C LYS A 75 -17.47 -3.54 7.10
N THR A 76 -16.75 -3.79 8.20
CA THR A 76 -17.27 -3.60 9.57
C THR A 76 -16.57 -2.48 10.33
N TYR A 77 -15.34 -2.15 9.96
CA TYR A 77 -14.54 -1.12 10.62
C TYR A 77 -14.91 0.28 10.13
N ASP A 78 -15.22 1.22 11.04
CA ASP A 78 -15.40 2.63 10.69
C ASP A 78 -14.05 3.27 10.34
N THR A 79 -13.74 3.30 9.05
CA THR A 79 -12.51 3.91 8.51
C THR A 79 -12.52 5.43 8.64
N GLY A 80 -13.69 6.04 8.87
CA GLY A 80 -13.88 7.49 8.77
C GLY A 80 -14.05 7.99 7.33
N LEU A 81 -13.89 7.14 6.33
CA LEU A 81 -14.13 7.41 4.91
C LEU A 81 -15.55 6.96 4.54
N ASN A 82 -16.13 7.57 3.51
CA ASN A 82 -17.36 7.05 2.92
C ASN A 82 -16.98 6.20 1.71
N ILE A 83 -17.07 4.88 1.92
CA ILE A 83 -16.74 3.87 0.92
C ILE A 83 -18.02 3.60 0.12
N SER A 84 -18.05 4.06 -1.13
CA SER A 84 -19.24 4.08 -1.98
C SER A 84 -19.61 2.68 -2.47
N GLU A 85 -18.60 1.87 -2.81
CA GLU A 85 -18.78 0.52 -3.34
C GLU A 85 -17.52 -0.33 -3.07
N ILE A 86 -17.69 -1.66 -3.10
CA ILE A 86 -16.56 -2.59 -3.15
C ILE A 86 -16.50 -3.22 -4.53
N TYR A 87 -15.43 -2.91 -5.25
CA TYR A 87 -15.20 -3.36 -6.60
C TYR A 87 -14.29 -4.58 -6.62
N SER A 88 -14.78 -5.70 -7.18
CA SER A 88 -13.95 -6.89 -7.43
C SER A 88 -13.50 -6.93 -8.89
N PRO A 89 -12.18 -6.96 -9.17
CA PRO A 89 -11.67 -7.08 -10.54
C PRO A 89 -11.98 -8.43 -11.20
N GLU A 90 -12.41 -9.45 -10.43
CA GLU A 90 -12.73 -10.78 -10.96
C GLU A 90 -13.87 -10.74 -11.99
N SER A 91 -14.82 -9.81 -11.85
CA SER A 91 -15.97 -9.70 -12.77
C SER A 91 -15.61 -9.28 -14.19
N LEU A 92 -14.38 -8.78 -14.43
CA LEU A 92 -13.93 -8.29 -15.74
C LEU A 92 -12.92 -9.21 -16.45
N GLY A 93 -12.44 -10.28 -15.81
CA GLY A 93 -11.39 -11.13 -16.39
C GLY A 93 -10.00 -10.47 -16.46
N GLU A 94 -9.81 -9.33 -15.80
CA GLU A 94 -8.55 -8.55 -15.78
C GLU A 94 -7.77 -8.69 -14.46
N TYR A 95 -8.20 -9.57 -13.57
CA TYR A 95 -7.70 -9.70 -12.19
C TYR A 95 -6.18 -9.76 -12.09
N ASP A 96 -5.52 -10.56 -12.94
CA ASP A 96 -4.06 -10.71 -12.92
C ASP A 96 -3.32 -9.43 -13.34
N GLY A 97 -3.89 -8.63 -14.25
CA GLY A 97 -3.33 -7.35 -14.67
C GLY A 97 -3.43 -6.33 -13.54
N ILE A 98 -4.62 -6.19 -12.98
CA ILE A 98 -4.91 -5.26 -11.88
C ILE A 98 -4.11 -5.59 -10.64
N ARG A 99 -3.96 -6.88 -10.31
CA ARG A 99 -3.10 -7.31 -9.21
C ARG A 99 -1.65 -6.91 -9.43
N LYS A 100 -1.12 -7.06 -10.64
CA LYS A 100 0.25 -6.63 -10.98
C LYS A 100 0.39 -5.12 -10.87
N ASP A 101 -0.60 -4.36 -11.31
CA ASP A 101 -0.62 -2.90 -11.16
C ASP A 101 -0.58 -2.51 -9.68
N ILE A 102 -1.40 -3.15 -8.83
CA ILE A 102 -1.40 -2.95 -7.37
C ILE A 102 -0.04 -3.28 -6.76
N GLU A 103 0.54 -4.43 -7.12
CA GLU A 103 1.86 -4.85 -6.64
C GLU A 103 2.96 -3.89 -7.09
N TYR A 104 2.87 -3.36 -8.32
CA TYR A 104 3.75 -2.33 -8.83
C TYR A 104 3.62 -1.04 -8.00
N VAL A 105 2.41 -0.52 -7.80
CA VAL A 105 2.18 0.69 -6.98
C VAL A 105 2.73 0.50 -5.57
N TYR A 106 2.44 -0.65 -4.94
CA TYR A 106 2.97 -0.97 -3.61
C TYR A 106 4.50 -0.96 -3.57
N ALA A 107 5.17 -1.59 -4.54
CA ALA A 107 6.63 -1.61 -4.62
C ALA A 107 7.20 -0.19 -4.76
N GLN A 108 6.58 0.66 -5.60
CA GLN A 108 6.99 2.05 -5.77
C GLN A 108 6.83 2.86 -4.48
N LEU A 109 5.73 2.69 -3.75
CA LEU A 109 5.48 3.36 -2.48
C LEU A 109 6.52 2.98 -1.41
N ILE A 110 6.86 1.69 -1.31
CA ILE A 110 7.90 1.22 -0.38
C ILE A 110 9.26 1.81 -0.75
N ASN A 111 9.61 1.84 -2.03
CA ASN A 111 10.88 2.39 -2.49
C ASN A 111 10.98 3.91 -2.23
N ALA A 112 9.92 4.66 -2.55
CA ALA A 112 9.88 6.11 -2.31
C ALA A 112 9.97 6.46 -0.82
N GLY A 113 9.28 5.69 0.05
CA GLY A 113 9.35 5.85 1.50
C GLY A 113 10.74 5.60 2.08
N ASN A 114 11.50 4.65 1.50
CA ASN A 114 12.87 4.35 1.92
C ASN A 114 13.90 5.37 1.39
N ALA A 115 13.66 5.95 0.22
CA ALA A 115 14.60 6.85 -0.45
C ALA A 115 14.46 8.32 -0.03
N HIS A 116 13.33 8.72 0.60
CA HIS A 116 12.98 10.14 0.84
C HIS A 116 13.00 10.99 -0.45
N GLU A 117 12.85 10.37 -1.60
CA GLU A 117 12.90 11.01 -2.91
C GLU A 117 11.50 11.42 -3.38
N SER A 118 11.44 12.50 -4.16
CA SER A 118 10.24 12.85 -4.92
C SER A 118 10.03 11.81 -6.01
N PHE A 119 8.99 10.98 -5.87
CA PHE A 119 8.66 9.97 -6.85
C PHE A 119 7.61 10.51 -7.83
N ASN A 120 7.90 10.45 -9.13
CA ASN A 120 6.91 10.77 -10.16
C ASN A 120 6.00 9.56 -10.37
N PHE A 121 4.96 9.45 -9.53
CA PHE A 121 3.96 8.41 -9.66
C PHE A 121 3.08 8.67 -10.88
N MET A 122 2.80 7.60 -11.62
CA MET A 122 1.73 7.55 -12.60
C MET A 122 0.87 6.35 -12.26
N VAL A 123 -0.44 6.59 -12.16
CA VAL A 123 -1.46 5.57 -11.97
C VAL A 123 -1.37 4.61 -13.15
N PRO A 124 -1.22 3.29 -12.90
CA PRO A 124 -1.30 2.30 -13.95
C PRO A 124 -2.64 2.38 -14.69
N GLU A 125 -2.61 2.29 -16.01
CA GLU A 125 -3.79 2.47 -16.87
C GLU A 125 -4.94 1.51 -16.49
N GLY A 126 -4.65 0.29 -16.04
CA GLY A 126 -5.67 -0.65 -15.57
C GLY A 126 -6.41 -0.11 -14.35
N LEU A 127 -5.68 0.36 -13.34
CA LEU A 127 -6.27 0.96 -12.14
C LEU A 127 -7.02 2.25 -12.44
N ASP A 128 -6.47 3.10 -13.32
CA ASP A 128 -7.11 4.35 -13.72
C ASP A 128 -8.48 4.11 -14.36
N ARG A 129 -8.53 3.24 -15.38
CA ARG A 129 -9.76 2.83 -16.05
C ARG A 129 -10.78 2.22 -15.09
N LEU A 130 -10.33 1.40 -14.14
CA LEU A 130 -11.23 0.81 -13.14
C LEU A 130 -11.87 1.86 -12.23
N ILE A 131 -11.08 2.83 -11.77
CA ILE A 131 -11.60 3.93 -10.95
C ILE A 131 -12.65 4.72 -11.76
N GLU A 132 -12.32 5.09 -12.99
CA GLU A 132 -13.24 5.82 -13.89
C GLU A 132 -14.54 5.06 -14.18
N GLN A 133 -14.49 3.75 -14.39
CA GLN A 133 -15.67 2.92 -14.65
C GLN A 133 -16.68 2.91 -13.49
N THR A 134 -16.20 3.13 -12.26
CA THR A 134 -17.06 3.21 -11.07
C THR A 134 -17.74 4.58 -10.96
N GLY A 135 -17.37 5.56 -11.79
CA GLY A 135 -17.80 6.95 -11.69
C GLY A 135 -17.21 7.69 -10.48
N ASN A 136 -16.26 7.08 -9.77
CA ASN A 136 -15.54 7.71 -8.66
C ASN A 136 -14.22 8.30 -9.16
N ARG A 137 -13.72 9.31 -8.44
CA ARG A 137 -12.37 9.86 -8.63
C ARG A 137 -11.31 9.13 -7.82
N TYR A 138 -11.71 8.61 -6.67
CA TYR A 138 -10.80 8.05 -5.68
C TYR A 138 -10.95 6.54 -5.56
N GLY A 139 -9.84 5.83 -5.67
CA GLY A 139 -9.77 4.38 -5.49
C GLY A 139 -8.89 4.00 -4.30
N MET A 140 -9.46 3.33 -3.29
CA MET A 140 -8.72 2.81 -2.14
C MET A 140 -8.31 1.36 -2.36
N ILE A 141 -7.06 1.05 -2.05
CA ILE A 141 -6.51 -0.30 -2.11
C ILE A 141 -5.93 -0.65 -0.74
N ALA A 142 -6.24 -1.86 -0.28
CA ALA A 142 -5.61 -2.48 0.87
C ALA A 142 -4.64 -3.56 0.38
N TYR A 143 -3.36 -3.40 0.70
CA TYR A 143 -2.32 -4.37 0.39
C TYR A 143 -1.72 -4.93 1.67
N GLN A 144 -1.70 -6.26 1.83
CA GLN A 144 -1.05 -6.91 2.95
C GLN A 144 0.13 -7.77 2.49
N TYR A 145 1.31 -7.47 3.02
CA TYR A 145 2.48 -8.32 2.89
C TYR A 145 2.78 -8.96 4.24
N GLY A 146 3.02 -10.26 4.28
CA GLY A 146 3.31 -10.94 5.54
C GLY A 146 3.96 -12.29 5.35
N PHE A 147 4.42 -12.86 6.46
CA PHE A 147 4.89 -14.24 6.47
C PHE A 147 4.56 -14.94 7.77
N SER A 148 4.58 -16.27 7.71
CA SER A 148 4.64 -17.16 8.88
C SER A 148 5.80 -18.14 8.74
N ARG A 149 6.64 -18.25 9.78
CA ARG A 149 7.69 -19.28 9.88
C ARG A 149 7.08 -20.60 10.33
N THR A 150 7.49 -21.70 9.70
CA THR A 150 7.20 -23.03 10.24
C THR A 150 7.88 -23.21 11.59
N GLY A 151 7.33 -24.07 12.47
CA GLY A 151 7.91 -24.28 13.81
C GLY A 151 9.39 -24.71 13.77
N SER A 152 9.76 -25.55 12.79
CA SER A 152 11.14 -25.99 12.59
C SER A 152 12.05 -24.88 12.06
N SER A 153 11.54 -24.02 11.17
CA SER A 153 12.27 -22.82 10.69
C SER A 153 12.51 -21.83 11.84
N TYR A 154 11.45 -21.55 12.62
CA TYR A 154 11.54 -20.64 13.75
C TYR A 154 12.51 -21.13 14.82
N ALA A 155 12.46 -22.42 15.17
CA ALA A 155 13.41 -23.01 16.13
C ALA A 155 14.86 -22.93 15.63
N ALA A 156 15.10 -23.13 14.33
CA ALA A 156 16.42 -22.99 13.74
C ALA A 156 16.94 -21.55 13.82
N GLU A 157 16.10 -20.55 13.53
CA GLU A 157 16.46 -19.14 13.66
C GLU A 157 16.77 -18.74 15.11
N ILE A 158 15.98 -19.24 16.08
CA ILE A 158 16.26 -19.04 17.51
C ILE A 158 17.62 -19.64 17.88
N ALA A 159 17.92 -20.86 17.42
CA ALA A 159 19.21 -21.50 17.67
C ALA A 159 20.40 -20.72 17.07
N LYS A 160 20.24 -20.17 15.85
CA LYS A 160 21.24 -19.27 15.26
C LYS A 160 21.45 -18.02 16.12
N GLY A 161 20.36 -17.40 16.59
CA GLY A 161 20.42 -16.24 17.48
C GLY A 161 21.16 -16.53 18.78
N VAL A 162 20.86 -17.66 19.43
CA VAL A 162 21.57 -18.11 20.65
C VAL A 162 23.05 -18.37 20.36
N GLY A 163 23.37 -19.04 19.26
CA GLY A 163 24.76 -19.27 18.84
C GLY A 163 25.54 -17.96 18.64
N LEU A 164 24.93 -16.97 17.98
CA LEU A 164 25.53 -15.65 17.79
C LEU A 164 25.72 -14.91 19.12
N ALA A 165 24.74 -14.97 20.03
CA ALA A 165 24.88 -14.39 21.36
C ALA A 165 26.04 -15.03 22.13
N LEU A 166 26.21 -16.34 22.06
CA LEU A 166 27.36 -17.01 22.68
C LEU A 166 28.69 -16.55 22.06
N LEU A 167 28.78 -16.48 20.73
CA LEU A 167 30.00 -16.04 20.03
C LEU A 167 30.35 -14.58 20.31
N THR A 168 29.34 -13.73 20.47
CA THR A 168 29.50 -12.30 20.72
C THR A 168 29.50 -11.96 22.21
N LEU A 169 29.55 -12.97 23.08
CA LEU A 169 29.50 -12.82 24.55
C LEU A 169 28.32 -11.96 25.02
N GLY A 170 27.18 -12.10 24.35
CA GLY A 170 25.92 -11.43 24.65
C GLY A 170 25.77 -10.03 24.07
N THR A 171 26.76 -9.53 23.30
CA THR A 171 26.68 -8.18 22.73
C THR A 171 25.73 -8.08 21.53
N VAL A 172 25.43 -9.19 20.86
CA VAL A 172 24.46 -9.24 19.75
C VAL A 172 23.50 -10.42 19.95
N TYR A 173 22.21 -10.11 20.09
CA TYR A 173 21.14 -11.10 20.06
C TYR A 173 19.91 -10.50 19.37
N THR A 174 19.44 -11.15 18.31
CA THR A 174 18.18 -10.79 17.63
C THR A 174 17.18 -11.91 17.85
N ILE A 175 15.99 -11.56 18.34
CA ILE A 175 14.86 -12.49 18.41
C ILE A 175 14.19 -12.47 17.03
N PRO A 176 14.23 -13.55 16.25
CA PRO A 176 13.50 -13.61 14.98
C PRO A 176 12.00 -13.51 15.25
N TYR A 177 11.26 -12.87 14.34
CA TYR A 177 9.80 -12.85 14.42
C TYR A 177 9.24 -14.18 13.93
N LYS A 178 8.23 -14.74 14.61
CA LYS A 178 7.58 -15.95 14.11
C LYS A 178 6.66 -15.60 12.95
N ASP A 179 5.90 -14.54 13.13
CA ASP A 179 4.96 -14.02 12.15
C ASP A 179 5.25 -12.55 11.81
N LYS A 180 4.82 -12.11 10.62
CA LYS A 180 4.83 -10.70 10.25
C LYS A 180 3.59 -10.36 9.44
N SER A 181 3.01 -9.22 9.72
CA SER A 181 1.86 -8.68 9.00
C SER A 181 2.05 -7.19 8.78
N ASN A 182 2.32 -6.80 7.54
CA ASN A 182 2.38 -5.41 7.11
C ASN A 182 1.11 -5.11 6.33
N ILE A 183 0.35 -4.10 6.74
CA ILE A 183 -0.84 -3.67 6.02
C ILE A 183 -0.62 -2.24 5.55
N HIS A 184 -0.82 -2.01 4.26
CA HIS A 184 -0.68 -0.72 3.60
C HIS A 184 -2.00 -0.37 2.94
N PHE A 185 -2.55 0.79 3.29
CA PHE A 185 -3.63 1.42 2.56
C PHE A 185 -3.11 2.57 1.75
N PHE A 186 -3.57 2.68 0.52
CA PHE A 186 -3.33 3.85 -0.31
C PHE A 186 -4.58 4.18 -1.13
N ILE A 187 -4.79 5.47 -1.37
CA ILE A 187 -5.86 6.02 -2.17
C ILE A 187 -5.24 6.69 -3.38
N ILE A 188 -5.68 6.27 -4.56
CA ILE A 188 -5.32 6.83 -5.85
C ILE A 188 -6.34 7.92 -6.21
N ASP A 189 -5.86 9.03 -6.74
CA ASP A 189 -6.63 10.08 -7.41
C ASP A 189 -6.43 9.93 -8.92
N SER A 190 -7.43 9.41 -9.64
CA SER A 190 -7.34 9.17 -11.09
C SER A 190 -7.20 10.49 -11.86
N GLU A 191 -8.01 11.50 -11.52
CA GLU A 191 -8.01 12.80 -12.19
C GLU A 191 -6.65 13.53 -12.11
N GLN A 192 -5.99 13.43 -10.96
CA GLN A 192 -4.69 14.11 -10.74
C GLN A 192 -3.50 13.18 -10.87
N ASN A 193 -3.72 11.91 -11.25
CA ASN A 193 -2.69 10.91 -11.49
C ASN A 193 -1.68 10.80 -10.33
N ARG A 194 -2.18 10.77 -9.09
CA ARG A 194 -1.36 10.82 -7.87
C ARG A 194 -1.87 9.89 -6.77
N ILE A 195 -1.04 9.66 -5.76
CA ILE A 195 -1.47 9.06 -4.50
C ILE A 195 -2.05 10.17 -3.62
N ALA A 196 -3.36 10.17 -3.42
CA ALA A 196 -4.07 11.14 -2.58
C ALA A 196 -3.76 10.92 -1.10
N TRP A 197 -3.67 9.67 -0.68
CA TRP A 197 -3.33 9.30 0.68
C TRP A 197 -2.65 7.94 0.72
N GLN A 198 -1.79 7.74 1.70
CA GLN A 198 -1.36 6.42 2.11
C GLN A 198 -1.09 6.40 3.61
N ASN A 199 -1.25 5.23 4.22
CA ASN A 199 -0.73 4.93 5.55
C ASN A 199 -0.55 3.43 5.71
N PHE A 200 0.38 3.04 6.56
CA PHE A 200 0.72 1.64 6.75
C PHE A 200 1.01 1.34 8.21
N ASP A 201 0.95 0.06 8.56
CA ASP A 201 1.35 -0.44 9.86
C ASP A 201 2.20 -1.70 9.71
N ILE A 202 3.33 -1.73 10.42
CA ILE A 202 4.27 -2.85 10.46
C ILE A 202 4.01 -3.66 11.72
N GLY A 203 3.36 -4.81 11.56
CA GLY A 203 3.07 -5.77 12.63
C GLY A 203 4.20 -6.77 12.80
N ALA A 204 5.21 -6.42 13.60
CA ALA A 204 6.22 -7.36 14.05
C ALA A 204 5.60 -8.39 15.02
N ASP A 205 5.76 -9.68 14.72
CA ASP A 205 5.12 -10.80 15.42
C ASP A 205 3.58 -10.82 15.33
N TYR A 206 3.03 -10.19 14.30
CA TYR A 206 1.60 -10.22 14.02
C TYR A 206 1.35 -11.29 12.97
N ASN A 207 0.61 -12.33 13.35
CA ASN A 207 0.06 -13.29 12.42
C ASN A 207 -0.90 -12.60 11.42
N PRO A 208 -0.68 -12.72 10.10
CA PRO A 208 -1.49 -12.05 9.09
C PRO A 208 -2.90 -12.63 8.96
N LEU A 209 -3.16 -13.81 9.54
CA LEU A 209 -4.45 -14.51 9.48
C LEU A 209 -5.23 -14.41 10.81
N LYS A 210 -4.80 -13.55 11.74
CA LYS A 210 -5.50 -13.34 13.03
C LYS A 210 -6.33 -12.04 12.99
N PRO A 211 -7.67 -12.11 13.12
CA PRO A 211 -8.55 -10.94 13.08
C PRO A 211 -8.13 -9.82 14.05
N LYS A 212 -7.85 -10.18 15.30
CA LYS A 212 -7.42 -9.23 16.34
C LYS A 212 -6.15 -8.45 15.99
N HIS A 213 -5.25 -9.06 15.21
CA HIS A 213 -4.06 -8.36 14.74
C HIS A 213 -4.44 -7.33 13.69
N ILE A 214 -5.19 -7.74 12.67
CA ILE A 214 -5.65 -6.86 11.58
C ILE A 214 -6.43 -5.66 12.13
N GLU A 215 -7.40 -5.88 13.02
CA GLU A 215 -8.17 -4.80 13.66
C GLU A 215 -7.27 -3.78 14.38
N LYS A 216 -6.23 -4.26 15.07
CA LYS A 216 -5.27 -3.39 15.77
C LYS A 216 -4.45 -2.57 14.78
N GLN A 217 -4.09 -3.14 13.63
CA GLN A 217 -3.38 -2.41 12.57
C GLN A 217 -4.29 -1.36 11.93
N PHE A 218 -5.55 -1.70 11.62
CA PHE A 218 -6.54 -0.75 11.10
C PHE A 218 -6.75 0.44 12.04
N LYS A 219 -6.85 0.18 13.36
CA LYS A 219 -6.94 1.24 14.37
C LYS A 219 -5.77 2.21 14.32
N ARG A 220 -4.56 1.75 14.02
CA ARG A 220 -3.38 2.61 13.88
C ARG A 220 -3.39 3.37 12.56
N ILE A 221 -3.72 2.69 11.47
CA ILE A 221 -3.77 3.24 10.10
C ILE A 221 -4.82 4.36 9.98
N PHE A 222 -6.05 4.13 10.46
CA PHE A 222 -7.17 5.07 10.31
C PHE A 222 -7.35 6.02 11.51
N LYS A 223 -6.39 6.06 12.45
CA LYS A 223 -6.45 6.92 13.65
C LYS A 223 -6.66 8.40 13.31
N GLN A 224 -6.12 8.86 12.19
CA GLN A 224 -6.22 10.26 11.75
C GLN A 224 -7.63 10.67 11.31
N PHE A 225 -8.38 9.76 10.67
CA PHE A 225 -9.74 10.04 10.20
C PHE A 225 -10.75 10.04 11.34
N THR A 226 -10.58 9.10 12.28
CA THR A 226 -11.45 8.99 13.48
C THR A 226 -11.30 10.16 14.45
N ARG A 227 -10.14 10.82 14.51
CA ARG A 227 -9.89 11.97 15.39
C ARG A 227 -10.54 13.28 14.88
N LYS A 228 -10.70 13.45 13.57
CA LYS A 228 -11.29 14.67 12.98
C LYS A 228 -12.82 14.76 13.09
N ARG A 229 -13.51 13.65 13.42
CA ARG A 229 -14.98 13.60 13.59
C ARG A 229 -15.47 14.00 15.01
N LYS A 230 -14.57 14.36 15.94
CA LYS A 230 -14.91 14.85 17.29
C LYS A 230 -14.67 16.34 17.40
#